data_AF-A0A1T4MP91-F1
#
_entry.id   AF-A0A1T4MP91-F1
#
_cell.length_a   1.000
_cell.length_b   1.000
_cell.length_c   1.000
_cell.angle_alpha   90.00
_cell.angle_beta   90.00
_cell.angle_gamma   90.00
#
_symmetry.space_group_name_H-M   'P 1'
#
loop_
_entity.id
_entity.type
_entity.pdbx_description
1 polymer ?
#
loop_
_entity_poly.entity_id
_entity_poly.type
_entity_poly.pdbx_seq_one_letter_code
_entity_poly.pdbx_strand_id
1 'polypeptide(L)'
;MARIKGAMATRKRRKKVLKAAKGYYGSKHTLFKTAKQAVMKSGQYAYIGRKQKKRDFRRIWITRISAAAKMNGMNYSTFMNGLKKAGIDLNRKMLSEIAIADPAGFATLVEAAKAAL
;
A
#
# COMPACT_ATOMS: atom_id res chain seq x y z
N MET A 1 -3.54 -46.94 -31.14
CA MET A 1 -3.66 -45.71 -30.32
C MET A 1 -3.20 -44.53 -31.17
N ALA A 2 -4.00 -43.46 -31.33
CA ALA A 2 -3.68 -42.35 -32.25
C ALA A 2 -2.64 -41.38 -31.66
N ARG A 3 -1.64 -40.98 -32.46
CA ARG A 3 -0.59 -40.03 -32.04
C ARG A 3 -1.10 -38.59 -32.10
N ILE A 4 -1.14 -37.90 -30.95
CA ILE A 4 -1.57 -36.48 -30.86
C ILE A 4 -0.36 -35.54 -30.83
N LYS A 5 -0.32 -34.53 -31.70
CA LYS A 5 0.78 -33.54 -31.79
C LYS A 5 0.52 -32.32 -30.89
N GLY A 6 1.41 -32.05 -29.92
CA GLY A 6 1.24 -30.98 -28.91
C GLY A 6 1.79 -29.58 -29.25
N ALA A 7 2.21 -29.32 -30.49
CA ALA A 7 2.97 -28.11 -30.85
C ALA A 7 2.18 -26.80 -30.63
N MET A 8 0.90 -26.77 -31.02
CA MET A 8 0.06 -25.55 -30.95
C MET A 8 -0.28 -25.16 -29.51
N ALA A 9 -0.60 -26.15 -28.66
CA ALA A 9 -0.86 -25.92 -27.24
C ALA A 9 0.35 -25.29 -26.53
N THR A 10 1.55 -25.78 -26.83
CA THR A 10 2.80 -25.24 -26.28
C THR A 10 3.04 -23.79 -26.74
N ARG A 11 2.80 -23.48 -28.02
CA ARG A 11 2.93 -22.11 -28.56
C ARG A 11 1.96 -21.14 -27.88
N LYS A 12 0.69 -21.53 -27.69
CA LYS A 12 -0.33 -20.72 -26.98
C LYS A 12 0.07 -20.44 -25.54
N ARG A 13 0.57 -21.46 -24.80
CA ARG A 13 1.07 -21.30 -23.43
C ARG A 13 2.23 -20.31 -23.35
N ARG A 14 3.21 -20.40 -24.26
CA ARG A 14 4.37 -19.50 -24.28
C ARG A 14 3.96 -18.05 -24.56
N LYS A 15 3.08 -17.84 -25.55
CA LYS A 15 2.55 -16.50 -25.88
C LYS A 15 1.80 -15.86 -24.70
N LYS A 16 1.07 -16.62 -23.89
CA LYS A 16 0.40 -16.11 -22.67
C LYS A 16 1.41 -15.49 -21.68
N VAL A 17 2.52 -16.18 -21.43
CA VAL A 17 3.57 -15.70 -20.51
C VAL A 17 4.28 -14.48 -21.08
N LEU A 18 4.64 -14.49 -22.37
CA LEU A 18 5.28 -13.34 -23.01
C LEU A 18 4.37 -12.11 -23.04
N LYS A 19 3.04 -12.30 -23.20
CA LYS A 19 2.06 -11.21 -23.09
C LYS A 19 2.05 -10.58 -21.69
N ALA A 20 2.20 -11.38 -20.64
CA ALA A 20 2.28 -10.89 -19.26
C ALA A 20 3.65 -10.25 -18.92
N ALA A 21 4.70 -10.57 -19.68
CA ALA A 21 6.05 -10.05 -19.50
C ALA A 21 6.35 -8.79 -20.33
N LYS A 22 5.35 -8.21 -21.01
CA LYS A 22 5.53 -6.97 -21.78
C LYS A 22 6.06 -5.85 -20.89
N GLY A 23 7.00 -5.06 -21.41
CA GLY A 23 7.65 -3.97 -20.68
C GLY A 23 8.83 -4.40 -19.80
N TYR A 24 9.15 -5.70 -19.70
CA TYR A 24 10.34 -6.14 -18.97
C TYR A 24 11.61 -5.87 -19.77
N TYR A 25 12.66 -5.42 -19.08
CA TYR A 25 13.94 -5.04 -19.68
C TYR A 25 14.67 -6.21 -20.37
N GLY A 26 15.35 -5.92 -21.47
CA GLY A 26 16.19 -6.86 -22.21
C GLY A 26 15.44 -8.10 -22.69
N SER A 27 16.02 -9.28 -22.51
CA SER A 27 15.43 -10.54 -23.00
C SER A 27 14.25 -11.07 -22.15
N LYS A 28 13.86 -10.37 -21.08
CA LYS A 28 12.79 -10.81 -20.16
C LYS A 28 11.38 -10.69 -20.74
N HIS A 29 11.21 -10.00 -21.88
CA HIS A 29 9.94 -9.95 -22.61
C HIS A 29 9.96 -10.75 -23.93
N THR A 30 11.13 -11.25 -24.38
CA THR A 30 11.30 -11.96 -25.66
C THR A 30 11.49 -13.47 -25.47
N LEU A 31 12.37 -13.90 -24.57
CA LEU A 31 12.69 -15.31 -24.34
C LEU A 31 11.73 -15.93 -23.31
N PHE A 32 11.09 -17.04 -23.66
CA PHE A 32 10.08 -17.66 -22.79
C PHE A 32 10.62 -18.09 -21.41
N LYS A 33 11.84 -18.65 -21.35
CA LYS A 33 12.42 -19.15 -20.10
C LYS A 33 12.67 -18.02 -19.10
N THR A 34 13.30 -16.94 -19.55
CA THR A 34 13.57 -15.75 -18.72
C THR A 34 12.28 -15.01 -18.36
N ALA A 35 11.35 -14.88 -19.31
CA ALA A 35 10.04 -14.27 -19.08
C ALA A 35 9.25 -15.03 -18.01
N LYS A 36 9.24 -16.36 -18.04
CA LYS A 36 8.56 -17.18 -17.04
C LYS A 36 9.11 -16.92 -15.64
N GLN A 37 10.44 -16.93 -15.47
CA GLN A 37 11.08 -16.65 -14.19
C GLN A 37 10.76 -15.24 -13.69
N ALA A 38 10.83 -14.24 -14.58
CA ALA A 38 10.51 -12.86 -14.24
C ALA A 38 9.05 -12.68 -13.81
N VAL A 39 8.09 -13.26 -14.56
CA VAL A 39 6.65 -13.18 -14.22
C VAL A 39 6.36 -13.85 -12.89
N MET A 40 6.97 -15.00 -12.61
CA MET A 40 6.81 -15.68 -11.30
C MET A 40 7.32 -14.81 -10.15
N LYS A 41 8.50 -14.21 -10.29
CA LYS A 41 9.07 -13.30 -9.30
C LYS A 41 8.21 -12.05 -9.09
N SER A 42 7.73 -11.44 -10.18
CA SER A 42 6.81 -10.29 -10.12
C SER A 42 5.50 -10.65 -9.42
N GLY A 43 4.98 -11.87 -9.60
CA GLY A 43 3.80 -12.36 -8.89
C GLY A 43 4.02 -12.44 -7.37
N GLN A 44 5.17 -12.97 -6.94
CA GLN A 44 5.55 -13.01 -5.53
C GLN A 44 5.69 -11.60 -4.93
N TYR A 45 6.35 -10.68 -5.64
CA TYR A 45 6.45 -9.28 -5.22
C TYR A 45 5.11 -8.57 -5.19
N ALA A 46 4.20 -8.84 -6.12
CA ALA A 46 2.86 -8.26 -6.08
C ALA A 46 2.09 -8.71 -4.82
N TYR A 47 2.22 -9.98 -4.41
CA TYR A 47 1.60 -10.47 -3.19
C TYR A 47 2.17 -9.77 -1.94
N ILE A 48 3.50 -9.71 -1.82
CA ILE A 48 4.18 -9.05 -0.71
C ILE A 48 3.86 -7.54 -0.69
N GLY A 49 3.95 -6.90 -1.86
CA GLY A 49 3.68 -5.47 -2.06
C GLY A 49 2.25 -5.07 -1.67
N ARG A 50 1.24 -5.91 -1.92
CA ARG A 50 -0.14 -5.65 -1.43
C ARG A 50 -0.21 -5.57 0.10
N LYS A 51 0.57 -6.39 0.82
CA LYS A 51 0.64 -6.35 2.28
C LYS A 51 1.46 -5.16 2.77
N GLN A 52 2.58 -4.86 2.11
CA GLN A 52 3.44 -3.71 2.44
C GLN A 52 2.73 -2.37 2.20
N LYS A 53 2.02 -2.20 1.08
CA LYS A 53 1.25 -0.99 0.76
C LYS A 53 0.35 -0.55 1.92
N LYS A 54 -0.37 -1.49 2.56
CA LYS A 54 -1.22 -1.20 3.73
C LYS A 54 -0.42 -0.60 4.90
N ARG A 55 0.79 -1.08 5.13
CA ARG A 55 1.71 -0.58 6.18
C ARG A 55 2.32 0.76 5.80
N ASP A 56 2.70 0.93 4.54
CA ASP A 56 3.32 2.16 4.06
C ASP A 56 2.35 3.35 4.11
N PHE A 57 1.09 3.14 3.70
CA PHE A 57 0.04 4.17 3.87
C PHE A 57 -0.20 4.51 5.34
N ARG A 58 -0.26 3.50 6.21
CA ARG A 58 -0.39 3.74 7.65
C ARG A 58 0.78 4.52 8.21
N ARG A 59 2.01 4.24 7.77
CA ARG A 59 3.22 4.99 8.18
C ARG A 59 3.10 6.46 7.77
N ILE A 60 2.70 6.74 6.53
CA ILE A 60 2.52 8.11 6.02
C ILE A 60 1.43 8.86 6.79
N TRP A 61 0.31 8.23 7.11
CA TRP A 61 -0.73 8.88 7.92
C TRP A 61 -0.22 9.23 9.32
N ILE A 62 0.54 8.33 9.95
CA ILE A 62 1.13 8.58 11.27
C ILE A 62 2.12 9.76 11.21
N THR A 63 2.99 9.82 10.20
CA THR A 63 3.96 10.91 10.09
C THR A 63 3.26 12.26 9.87
N ARG A 64 2.20 12.31 9.06
CA ARG A 64 1.39 13.51 8.84
C ARG A 64 0.68 13.97 10.12
N ILE A 65 0.01 13.05 10.82
CA ILE A 65 -0.65 13.36 12.10
C ILE A 65 0.39 13.82 13.13
N SER A 66 1.56 13.18 13.19
CA SER A 66 2.63 13.57 14.11
C SER A 66 3.10 15.00 13.87
N ALA A 67 3.27 15.40 12.61
CA ALA A 67 3.63 16.77 12.27
C ALA A 67 2.54 17.76 12.70
N ALA A 68 1.27 17.48 12.37
CA ALA A 68 0.15 18.34 12.74
C ALA A 68 -0.06 18.44 14.25
N ALA A 69 0.05 17.32 14.99
CA ALA A 69 -0.03 17.32 16.44
C ALA A 69 1.10 18.16 17.06
N LYS A 70 2.32 18.05 16.52
CA LYS A 70 3.48 18.82 17.01
C LYS A 70 3.29 20.32 16.81
N MET A 71 2.68 20.74 15.70
CA MET A 71 2.31 22.15 15.49
C MET A 71 1.31 22.66 16.54
N ASN A 72 0.46 21.79 17.09
CA ASN A 72 -0.51 22.11 18.14
C ASN A 72 0.02 21.82 19.57
N GLY A 73 1.34 21.65 19.73
CA GLY A 73 2.00 21.47 21.02
C GLY A 73 1.88 20.07 21.63
N MET A 74 1.50 19.05 20.86
CA MET A 74 1.31 17.68 21.36
C MET A 74 2.10 16.65 20.53
N ASN A 75 2.53 15.56 21.15
CA ASN A 75 3.14 14.44 20.42
C ASN A 75 2.06 13.43 19.95
N TYR A 76 2.38 12.63 18.92
CA TYR A 76 1.44 11.67 18.34
C TYR A 76 0.91 10.64 19.35
N SER A 77 1.76 10.09 20.24
CA SER A 77 1.34 9.07 21.22
C SER A 77 0.33 9.62 22.22
N THR A 78 0.58 10.80 22.74
CA THR A 78 -0.28 11.51 23.69
C THR A 78 -1.60 11.89 23.02
N PHE A 79 -1.55 12.38 21.78
CA PHE A 79 -2.76 12.68 20.99
C PHE A 79 -3.64 11.44 20.77
N MET A 80 -3.06 10.33 20.31
CA MET A 80 -3.84 9.10 20.09
C MET A 80 -4.40 8.51 21.39
N ASN A 81 -3.71 8.69 22.51
CA ASN A 81 -4.20 8.31 23.84
C ASN A 81 -5.40 9.19 24.24
N GLY A 82 -5.27 10.51 24.11
CA GLY A 82 -6.33 11.46 24.42
C GLY A 82 -7.59 11.23 23.57
N LEU A 83 -7.45 11.00 22.26
CA LEU A 83 -8.59 10.65 21.40
C LEU A 83 -9.32 9.39 21.86
N LYS A 84 -8.57 8.36 22.29
CA LYS A 84 -9.18 7.12 22.79
C LYS A 84 -9.93 7.35 24.11
N LYS A 85 -9.38 8.15 25.03
CA LYS A 85 -10.04 8.52 26.28
C LYS A 85 -11.28 9.38 26.05
N ALA A 86 -11.25 10.25 25.04
CA ALA A 86 -12.38 11.06 24.61
C ALA A 86 -13.48 10.27 23.87
N GLY A 87 -13.30 8.97 23.62
CA GLY A 87 -14.25 8.13 22.88
C GLY A 87 -14.30 8.40 21.37
N ILE A 88 -13.27 9.04 20.81
CA ILE A 88 -13.22 9.42 19.39
C ILE A 88 -12.52 8.32 18.57
N ASP A 89 -13.32 7.45 17.94
CA ASP A 89 -12.84 6.32 17.13
C ASP A 89 -12.58 6.68 15.65
N LEU A 90 -11.90 7.80 15.39
CA LEU A 90 -11.53 8.16 14.02
C LEU A 90 -10.34 7.36 13.50
N ASN A 91 -10.44 6.90 12.25
CA ASN A 91 -9.34 6.21 11.60
C ASN A 91 -8.20 7.19 11.23
N ARG A 92 -6.97 6.65 11.13
CA ARG A 92 -5.77 7.47 10.83
C ARG A 92 -5.77 8.07 9.43
N LYS A 93 -6.47 7.46 8.49
CA LYS A 93 -6.62 8.00 7.14
C LYS A 93 -7.38 9.33 7.19
N MET A 94 -8.52 9.36 7.88
CA MET A 94 -9.36 10.54 8.05
C MET A 94 -8.66 11.59 8.90
N LEU A 95 -8.02 11.21 10.02
CA LEU A 95 -7.24 12.15 10.83
C LEU A 95 -6.13 12.82 10.02
N SER A 96 -5.42 12.05 9.18
CA SER A 96 -4.40 12.60 8.29
C SER A 96 -4.97 13.51 7.20
N GLU A 97 -6.20 13.26 6.74
CA GLU A 97 -6.85 14.08 5.73
C GLU A 97 -7.33 15.40 6.33
N ILE A 98 -8.00 15.35 7.49
CA ILE A 98 -8.43 16.53 8.25
C ILE A 98 -7.22 17.41 8.57
N ALA A 99 -6.11 16.81 9.02
CA ALA A 99 -4.87 17.55 9.29
C ALA A 99 -4.33 18.35 8.08
N ILE A 100 -4.67 17.95 6.85
CA ILE A 100 -4.22 18.62 5.62
C ILE A 100 -5.29 19.58 5.10
N ALA A 101 -6.54 19.12 5.01
CA ALA A 101 -7.64 19.83 4.38
C ALA A 101 -8.31 20.85 5.30
N ASP A 102 -8.34 20.59 6.61
CA ASP A 102 -8.96 21.45 7.61
C ASP A 102 -8.11 21.52 8.90
N PRO A 103 -7.09 22.41 8.93
CA PRO A 103 -6.25 22.61 10.10
C PRO A 103 -7.03 23.08 11.33
N ALA A 104 -8.12 23.85 11.14
CA ALA A 104 -8.95 24.34 12.24
C ALA A 104 -9.73 23.21 12.89
N GLY A 105 -10.35 22.34 12.09
CA GLY A 105 -11.00 21.12 12.56
C GLY A 105 -10.02 20.13 13.21
N PHE A 106 -8.77 20.07 12.77
CA PHE A 106 -7.75 19.29 13.46
C PHE A 106 -7.39 19.88 14.84
N ALA A 107 -7.32 21.21 14.96
CA ALA A 107 -7.01 21.87 16.23
C ALA A 107 -8.08 21.60 17.30
N THR A 108 -9.37 21.60 16.95
CA THR A 108 -10.45 21.27 17.89
C THR A 108 -10.35 19.83 18.40
N LEU A 109 -9.94 18.88 17.55
CA LEU A 109 -9.67 17.50 17.95
C LEU A 109 -8.48 17.40 18.90
N VAL A 110 -7.45 18.22 18.71
CA VAL A 110 -6.30 18.26 19.62
C VAL A 110 -6.71 18.81 21.00
N GLU A 111 -7.53 19.85 21.05
CA GLU A 111 -8.05 20.39 22.32
C GLU A 111 -8.97 19.39 23.02
N ALA A 112 -9.85 18.70 22.29
CA ALA A 112 -10.66 17.61 22.86
C ALA A 112 -9.78 16.47 23.42
N ALA A 113 -8.69 16.13 22.72
CA ALA A 113 -7.73 15.14 23.21
C ALA A 113 -6.95 15.62 24.45
N LYS A 114 -6.62 16.92 24.55
CA LYS A 114 -6.01 17.53 25.74
C LYS A 114 -6.94 17.49 26.95
N ALA A 115 -8.22 17.79 26.75
CA ALA A 115 -9.21 17.80 27.82
C ALA A 115 -9.47 16.40 28.42
N ALA A 116 -9.35 15.35 27.60
CA ALA A 116 -9.59 13.97 28.02
C ALA A 116 -8.34 13.23 28.52
N LEU A 117 -7.15 13.86 28.49
CA LEU A 117 -5.88 13.26 28.86
C LEU A 117 -5.72 13.10 30.37
#